data_AF-A0A661LNV2-F1
#
_entry.id   AF-A0A661LNV2-F1
#
_cell.length_a   1.000
_cell.length_b   1.000
_cell.length_c   1.000
_cell.angle_alpha   90.00
_cell.angle_beta   90.00
_cell.angle_gamma   90.00
#
_symmetry.space_group_name_H-M   'P 1'
#
loop_
_entity.id
_entity.type
_entity.pdbx_description
1 polymer ?
#
loop_
_entity_poly.entity_id
_entity_poly.type
_entity_poly.pdbx_seq_one_letter_code
_entity_poly.pdbx_strand_id
1 'polypeptide(L)'
;MARFDTRDVKEILDMLEDEINIIPKLDKIEKMKMRSSIRKQANWLLAWSNPTAEMIYHRLKERLSDVFSLYPYGFSDKVKKLLKAKSAHLGSK
;
A
#
# COMPACT_ATOMS: atom_id res chain seq x y z
N MET A 1 19.11 10.70 -2.08
CA MET A 1 17.83 10.45 -2.79
C MET A 1 16.79 10.12 -1.74
N ALA A 2 15.63 10.77 -1.78
CA ALA A 2 14.60 10.55 -0.78
C ALA A 2 13.99 9.15 -0.94
N ARG A 3 13.77 8.45 0.18
CA ARG A 3 13.25 7.08 0.24
C ARG A 3 12.34 6.94 1.43
N PHE A 4 11.35 6.06 1.33
CA PHE A 4 10.56 5.68 2.50
C PHE A 4 11.43 5.00 3.54
N ASP A 5 11.22 5.35 4.80
CA ASP A 5 11.75 4.60 5.91
C ASP A 5 10.82 3.42 6.27
N THR A 6 11.27 2.58 7.19
CA THR A 6 10.51 1.42 7.66
C THR A 6 9.14 1.80 8.23
N ARG A 7 9.01 2.98 8.85
CA ARG A 7 7.75 3.44 9.43
C ARG A 7 6.78 3.84 8.34
N ASP A 8 7.23 4.59 7.34
CA ASP A 8 6.40 4.97 6.19
C ASP A 8 5.90 3.74 5.44
N VAL A 9 6.78 2.76 5.19
CA VAL A 9 6.39 1.50 4.53
C VAL A 9 5.41 0.71 5.39
N LYS A 10 5.65 0.60 6.70
CA LYS A 10 4.73 -0.09 7.60
C LYS A 10 3.33 0.53 7.57
N GLU A 11 3.22 1.85 7.68
CA GLU A 11 1.92 2.53 7.67
C GLU A 11 1.17 2.33 6.33
N ILE A 12 1.88 2.28 5.20
CA ILE A 12 1.28 1.97 3.89
C ILE A 12 0.73 0.55 3.86
N LEU A 13 1.50 -0.44 4.34
CA LEU A 13 1.10 -1.84 4.33
C LEU A 13 -0.03 -2.13 5.31
N ASP A 14 0.04 -1.57 6.52
CA ASP A 14 -0.99 -1.72 7.55
C ASP A 14 -2.35 -1.22 7.04
N MET A 15 -2.40 -0.07 6.36
CA MET A 15 -3.64 0.45 5.76
C MET A 15 -4.25 -0.53 4.73
N LEU A 16 -3.42 -1.17 3.91
CA LEU A 16 -3.88 -2.16 2.94
C LEU A 16 -4.40 -3.43 3.64
N GLU A 17 -3.68 -3.91 4.65
CA GLU A 17 -4.08 -5.11 5.40
C GLU A 17 -5.37 -4.92 6.19
N ASP A 18 -5.56 -3.76 6.81
CA ASP A 18 -6.74 -3.43 7.60
C ASP A 18 -8.01 -3.46 6.74
N GLU A 19 -7.93 -2.93 5.52
CA GLU A 19 -9.05 -2.96 4.59
C GLU A 19 -9.38 -4.40 4.16
N ILE A 20 -8.38 -5.28 3.99
CA ILE A 20 -8.64 -6.71 3.73
C ILE A 20 -9.34 -7.40 4.90
N ASN A 21 -8.98 -7.04 6.14
CA ASN A 21 -9.56 -7.67 7.33
C ASN A 21 -11.07 -7.42 7.43
N ILE A 22 -11.53 -6.24 7.01
CA ILE A 22 -12.94 -5.85 7.09
C ILE A 22 -13.82 -6.37 5.94
N ILE A 23 -13.24 -6.92 4.87
CA ILE A 23 -14.02 -7.47 3.75
C ILE A 23 -14.75 -8.75 4.22
N PRO A 24 -16.10 -8.77 4.23
CA PRO A 24 -16.86 -9.90 4.77
C PRO A 24 -16.90 -11.10 3.81
N LYS A 25 -16.69 -10.86 2.51
CA LYS A 25 -16.81 -11.89 1.46
C LYS A 25 -15.59 -12.82 1.35
N LEU A 26 -14.49 -12.48 2.01
CA LEU A 26 -13.25 -13.27 1.96
C LEU A 26 -13.18 -14.22 3.15
N ASP A 27 -12.83 -15.47 2.89
CA ASP A 27 -12.56 -16.43 3.95
C ASP A 27 -11.21 -16.16 4.65
N LYS A 28 -10.94 -16.90 5.73
CA LYS A 28 -9.71 -16.74 6.51
C LYS A 28 -8.44 -17.01 5.70
N ILE A 29 -8.46 -18.01 4.83
CA ILE A 29 -7.31 -18.44 4.03
C ILE A 29 -7.03 -17.40 2.94
N GLU A 30 -8.06 -16.89 2.28
CA GLU A 30 -7.98 -15.81 1.30
C GLU A 30 -7.42 -14.54 1.93
N LYS A 31 -7.95 -14.13 3.10
CA LYS A 31 -7.39 -12.99 3.86
C LYS A 31 -5.92 -13.19 4.20
N MET A 32 -5.51 -14.39 4.59
CA MET A 32 -4.09 -14.69 4.85
C MET A 32 -3.23 -14.59 3.59
N LYS A 33 -3.72 -15.09 2.44
CA LYS A 33 -3.02 -14.97 1.15
C LYS A 33 -2.85 -13.51 0.73
N MET A 34 -3.92 -12.71 0.81
CA MET A 34 -3.87 -11.29 0.42
C MET A 34 -2.93 -10.48 1.31
N ARG A 35 -2.97 -10.69 2.63
CA ARG A 35 -2.01 -10.06 3.57
C ARG A 35 -0.57 -10.45 3.26
N SER A 36 -0.32 -11.72 2.95
CA SER A 36 1.03 -12.17 2.54
C SER A 36 1.51 -11.45 1.27
N SER A 37 0.64 -11.29 0.28
CA SER A 37 0.95 -10.54 -0.95
C SER A 37 1.25 -9.05 -0.68
N ILE A 38 0.50 -8.42 0.23
CA ILE A 38 0.75 -7.04 0.67
C ILE A 38 2.13 -6.93 1.34
N ARG A 39 2.43 -7.78 2.33
CA ARG A 39 3.71 -7.75 3.07
C ARG A 39 4.94 -7.93 2.18
N LYS A 40 4.83 -8.74 1.12
CA LYS A 40 5.91 -8.92 0.13
C LYS A 40 6.30 -7.63 -0.60
N GLN A 41 5.47 -6.59 -0.56
CA GLN A 41 5.79 -5.30 -1.17
C GLN A 41 6.74 -4.44 -0.32
N ALA A 42 6.99 -4.79 0.95
CA ALA A 42 7.82 -4.01 1.86
C ALA A 42 9.22 -3.71 1.29
N ASN A 43 9.93 -4.75 0.85
CA ASN A 43 11.30 -4.61 0.32
C ASN A 43 11.33 -3.75 -0.94
N TRP A 44 10.31 -3.87 -1.79
CA TRP A 44 10.21 -3.07 -3.00
C TRP A 44 9.95 -1.59 -2.68
N LEU A 45 9.06 -1.28 -1.72
CA LEU A 45 8.81 0.09 -1.28
C LEU A 45 10.05 0.73 -0.65
N LEU A 46 10.81 -0.02 0.17
CA LEU A 46 12.04 0.45 0.80
C LEU A 46 13.17 0.71 -0.20
N ALA A 47 13.25 -0.10 -1.26
CA ALA A 47 14.29 0.02 -2.27
C ALA A 47 14.03 1.19 -3.25
N TRP A 48 12.82 1.74 -3.28
CA TRP A 48 12.43 2.71 -4.31
C TRP A 48 12.91 4.13 -3.99
N SER A 49 13.76 4.69 -4.86
CA SER A 49 14.23 6.06 -4.79
C SER A 49 13.25 7.06 -5.42
N ASN A 50 13.13 8.22 -4.77
CA ASN A 50 12.33 9.39 -5.17
C ASN A 50 10.89 9.05 -5.60
N PRO A 51 10.11 8.29 -4.80
CA PRO A 51 8.83 7.81 -5.25
C PRO A 51 7.73 8.90 -5.11
N THR A 52 6.97 9.14 -6.19
CA THR A 52 5.79 10.02 -6.14
C THR A 52 4.54 9.23 -5.79
N ALA A 53 3.56 9.89 -5.15
CA ALA A 53 2.33 9.24 -4.72
C ALA A 53 1.59 8.52 -5.86
N GLU A 54 1.49 9.14 -7.04
CA GLU A 54 0.82 8.53 -8.20
C GLU A 54 1.62 7.34 -8.74
N MET A 55 2.96 7.43 -8.83
CA MET A 55 3.79 6.30 -9.26
C MET A 55 3.65 5.10 -8.31
N ILE A 56 3.68 5.35 -7.00
CA ILE A 56 3.54 4.30 -6.00
C ILE A 56 2.16 3.65 -6.09
N TYR A 57 1.11 4.47 -6.17
CA TYR A 57 -0.25 3.99 -6.29
C TYR A 57 -0.43 3.10 -7.53
N HIS A 58 0.06 3.57 -8.69
CA HIS A 58 -0.04 2.81 -9.94
C HIS A 58 0.67 1.47 -9.83
N ARG A 59 1.91 1.45 -9.32
CA ARG A 59 2.67 0.21 -9.16
C ARG A 59 2.09 -0.71 -8.10
N LEU A 60 1.55 -0.20 -6.99
CA LEU A 60 0.83 -1.02 -6.01
C LEU A 60 -0.39 -1.68 -6.64
N LYS A 61 -1.16 -0.92 -7.43
CA LYS A 61 -2.34 -1.43 -8.14
C LYS A 61 -1.98 -2.52 -9.15
N GLU A 62 -0.86 -2.38 -9.86
CA GLU A 62 -0.35 -3.44 -10.77
C GLU A 62 0.13 -4.68 -10.00
N ARG A 63 0.93 -4.50 -8.95
CA ARG A 63 1.56 -5.61 -8.20
C ARG A 63 0.58 -6.36 -7.31
N LEU A 64 -0.52 -5.71 -6.96
CA LEU A 64 -1.56 -6.22 -6.08
C LEU A 64 -2.94 -6.12 -6.77
N SER A 65 -3.02 -6.36 -8.08
CA SER A 65 -4.27 -6.26 -8.86
C SER A 65 -5.43 -7.00 -8.22
N ASP A 66 -5.15 -8.20 -7.73
CA ASP A 66 -6.11 -9.14 -7.13
C ASP A 66 -6.57 -8.66 -5.75
N VAL A 67 -5.73 -7.89 -5.06
CA VAL A 67 -6.07 -7.25 -3.78
C VAL A 67 -6.90 -5.99 -4.06
N PHE A 68 -6.47 -5.17 -5.01
CA PHE A 68 -7.13 -3.90 -5.35
C PHE A 68 -8.51 -4.09 -5.99
N SER A 69 -8.76 -5.22 -6.65
CA SER A 69 -10.08 -5.55 -7.18
C SER A 69 -11.11 -5.85 -6.08
N LEU A 70 -10.66 -6.15 -4.86
CA LEU A 70 -11.52 -6.49 -3.72
C LEU A 70 -11.92 -5.27 -2.89
N TYR A 71 -11.17 -4.17 -2.99
CA TYR A 71 -11.40 -2.99 -2.17
C TYR A 71 -12.69 -2.25 -2.56
N PRO A 72 -13.41 -1.70 -1.56
CA PRO A 72 -14.64 -0.97 -1.82
C PRO A 72 -14.38 0.35 -2.55
N TYR A 73 -15.43 0.87 -3.19
CA TYR A 73 -15.42 2.17 -3.83
C TYR A 73 -14.94 3.26 -2.84
N GLY A 74 -13.97 4.07 -3.26
CA GLY A 74 -13.38 5.14 -2.45
C GLY A 74 -12.13 4.76 -1.63
N PHE A 75 -11.79 3.47 -1.50
CA PHE A 75 -10.52 3.08 -0.84
C PHE A 75 -9.29 3.60 -1.58
N SER A 76 -9.36 3.66 -2.92
CA SER A 76 -8.34 4.25 -3.79
C SER A 76 -7.95 5.66 -3.36
N ASP A 77 -8.91 6.49 -2.96
CA ASP A 77 -8.66 7.88 -2.55
C ASP A 77 -7.97 7.95 -1.19
N LYS A 78 -8.30 7.03 -0.26
CA LYS A 78 -7.62 6.91 1.03
C LYS A 78 -6.14 6.57 0.84
N VAL A 79 -5.85 5.57 0.00
CA VAL A 79 -4.46 5.17 -0.31
C VAL A 79 -3.71 6.34 -0.95
N LYS A 80 -4.30 6.99 -1.97
CA LYS A 80 -3.68 8.16 -2.61
C LYS A 80 -3.40 9.30 -1.63
N LYS A 81 -4.33 9.56 -0.69
CA LYS A 81 -4.15 10.59 0.34
C LYS A 81 -2.99 10.25 1.28
N LEU A 82 -2.89 9.00 1.74
CA LEU A 82 -1.76 8.54 2.56
C LEU A 82 -0.44 8.71 1.79
N LEU A 83 -0.37 8.20 0.57
CA LEU A 83 0.84 8.27 -0.25
C LEU A 83 1.28 9.70 -0.52
N LYS A 84 0.34 10.63 -0.77
CA LYS A 84 0.64 12.07 -0.91
C LYS A 84 1.27 12.64 0.36
N ALA A 85 0.70 12.33 1.53
CA ALA A 85 1.27 12.76 2.81
C ALA A 85 2.70 12.20 3.00
N LYS A 86 2.90 10.91 2.72
CA LYS A 86 4.23 10.28 2.86
C LYS A 86 5.26 10.85 1.88
N SER A 87 4.91 10.98 0.61
CA SER A 87 5.80 11.56 -0.40
C SER A 87 6.12 13.04 -0.13
N ALA A 88 5.21 13.82 0.47
CA ALA A 88 5.50 15.21 0.84
C ALA A 88 6.55 15.28 1.96
N HIS A 89 6.47 14.40 2.95
CA HIS A 89 7.45 14.32 4.05
C HIS A 89 8.85 13.91 3.58
N LEU A 90 8.95 13.19 2.45
CA LEU A 90 10.23 12.81 1.84
C LEU A 90 11.02 14.02 1.30
N GLY A 91 10.34 15.09 0.89
CA GLY A 91 10.99 16.33 0.41
C GLY A 91 11.41 17.29 1.52
N SER A 92 11.00 17.03 2.76
CA SER A 92 11.35 17.82 3.95
C SER A 92 12.44 17.16 4.82
N LYS A 93 12.96 16.00 4.40
CA LYS A 93 14.08 15.28 5.03
C LYS A 93 15.36 15.50 4.22
#